data_AF-A0A1C1CNP5-F1
#
_entry.id   AF-A0A1C1CNP5-F1
#
_cell.length_a   1.000
_cell.length_b   1.000
_cell.length_c   1.000
_cell.angle_alpha   90.00
_cell.angle_beta   90.00
_cell.angle_gamma   90.00
#
_symmetry.space_group_name_H-M   'P 1'
#
loop_
_entity.id
_entity.type
_entity.pdbx_description
1 polymer ?
#
loop_
_entity_poly.entity_id
_entity_poly.type
_entity_poly.pdbx_seq_one_letter_code
_entity_poly.pdbx_strand_id
1 'polypeptide(L)'
;MPEVVRGSRASLQVDRPPLGSPDGLGPSSPVREARNVHFGPESPGLNREEMPTPGLRAVDTGLSTMSGTERRKSRDQARKERKTEPERDAYYDSRAATKREFRRRASTLQEYYAQNPTLLPQLPFTWRHGWKRWKLFFTIFLIIVDACVIPIVLFYTMKFIGHIEGWIIFAVVATIWGGPTYVEFAVRSLRLWKKENFFRPLGSNNKWAFDITHWISVLTITAVTALLIVGSAPHIVWLRVLSMPAPAILYCIGGSVFALTMWSLSGKRAPFRISSTEKGGEVYPGVYYLIEDVVAVNANAGRPFREALAARYKASPRFRRMIKVQSLFWSIPSLIVAIACTVVVVIHPVSKDVAYGVGWGVPFVFIGIWVVITIPWVRRDMHKETVTWEEDCGIAPGTRQKEKQLQLEPTDSERETPKEPVPQPEP
;
A
#
# COMPACT_ATOMS: atom_id res chain seq x y z
N MET A 1 21.85 17.00 -13.85
CA MET A 1 21.20 17.15 -12.53
C MET A 1 20.18 18.27 -12.69
N PRO A 2 18.86 18.03 -12.56
CA PRO A 2 17.93 19.13 -12.38
C PRO A 2 17.94 19.54 -10.90
N GLU A 3 17.96 20.85 -10.69
CA GLU A 3 18.10 21.53 -9.40
C GLU A 3 16.85 21.34 -8.54
N VAL A 4 17.05 20.98 -7.27
CA VAL A 4 15.98 21.00 -6.26
C VAL A 4 15.74 22.46 -5.92
N VAL A 5 14.76 23.09 -6.59
CA VAL A 5 14.32 24.46 -6.27
C VAL A 5 13.82 24.47 -4.82
N ARG A 6 14.61 25.11 -3.95
CA ARG A 6 14.17 25.49 -2.61
C ARG A 6 13.06 26.51 -2.78
N GLY A 7 11.85 26.18 -2.34
CA GLY A 7 10.81 27.18 -2.11
C GLY A 7 11.30 28.16 -1.05
N SER A 8 11.86 29.28 -1.50
CA SER A 8 12.09 30.46 -0.68
C SER A 8 10.74 30.92 -0.15
N ARG A 9 10.71 31.13 1.16
CA ARG A 9 9.57 31.59 1.92
C ARG A 9 9.26 33.04 1.49
N ALA A 10 8.52 33.21 0.42
CA ALA A 10 7.83 34.47 0.15
C ALA A 10 6.67 34.55 1.14
N SER A 11 6.82 35.42 2.14
CA SER A 11 5.74 35.87 3.00
C SER A 11 4.60 36.41 2.13
N LEU A 12 3.54 35.62 1.95
CA LEU A 12 2.24 36.17 1.60
C LEU A 12 1.76 36.99 2.80
N GLN A 13 2.09 38.28 2.79
CA GLN A 13 1.35 39.31 3.51
C GLN A 13 -0.09 39.23 2.99
N VAL A 14 -0.95 38.60 3.76
CA VAL A 14 -2.40 38.78 3.62
C VAL A 14 -2.70 40.11 4.29
N ASP A 15 -3.04 41.12 3.49
CA ASP A 15 -3.54 42.40 3.95
C ASP A 15 -4.75 42.19 4.86
N ARG A 16 -4.59 42.52 6.14
CA ARG A 16 -5.69 42.66 7.09
C ARG A 16 -6.21 44.09 7.01
N PRO A 17 -7.53 44.31 6.95
CA PRO A 17 -8.09 45.66 7.04
C PRO A 17 -7.82 46.23 8.44
N PRO A 18 -7.61 47.55 8.58
CA PRO A 18 -7.32 48.15 9.87
C PRO A 18 -8.62 48.28 10.66
N LEU A 19 -8.78 47.53 11.74
CA LEU A 19 -9.81 47.81 12.74
C LEU A 19 -9.15 48.02 14.09
N GLY A 20 -9.13 49.28 14.52
CA GLY A 20 -8.74 49.67 15.85
C GLY A 20 -9.79 49.25 16.87
N SER A 21 -9.34 48.69 17.99
CA SER A 21 -9.60 49.12 19.37
C SER A 21 -9.12 48.03 20.33
N PRO A 22 -8.53 48.40 21.48
CA PRO A 22 -8.01 47.44 22.44
C PRO A 22 -9.17 46.93 23.29
N ASP A 23 -9.35 45.62 23.39
CA ASP A 23 -9.76 44.92 24.62
C ASP A 23 -9.74 43.41 24.37
N GLY A 24 -9.19 42.68 25.35
CA GLY A 24 -8.64 41.35 25.18
C GLY A 24 -9.65 40.21 25.11
N LEU A 25 -9.27 39.13 24.43
CA LEU A 25 -9.53 37.72 24.73
C LEU A 25 -8.80 36.86 23.68
N GLY A 26 -7.98 35.90 24.13
CA GLY A 26 -7.03 35.13 23.32
C GLY A 26 -7.65 34.23 22.24
N PRO A 27 -6.87 33.77 21.24
CA PRO A 27 -7.42 33.07 20.08
C PRO A 27 -7.82 31.62 20.42
N SER A 28 -9.12 31.34 20.30
CA SER A 28 -9.69 29.99 20.23
C SER A 28 -9.40 29.36 18.86
N SER A 29 -9.04 28.07 18.85
CA SER A 29 -8.79 27.27 17.65
C SER A 29 -10.06 27.14 16.79
N PRO A 30 -10.01 27.33 15.45
CA PRO A 30 -11.19 27.13 14.61
C PRO A 30 -11.45 25.64 14.39
N VAL A 31 -12.67 25.23 14.71
CA VAL A 31 -13.28 23.95 14.36
C VAL A 31 -13.30 23.81 12.83
N ARG A 32 -12.66 22.75 12.31
CA ARG A 32 -12.54 22.50 10.87
C ARG A 32 -13.84 21.91 10.33
N GLU A 33 -14.56 22.72 9.57
CA GLU A 33 -15.75 22.37 8.81
C GLU A 33 -15.44 21.24 7.81
N ALA A 34 -16.32 20.24 7.75
CA ALA A 34 -16.17 19.09 6.86
C ALA A 34 -16.34 19.55 5.40
N ARG A 35 -15.31 19.36 4.57
CA ARG A 35 -15.40 19.57 3.12
C ARG A 35 -16.46 18.60 2.57
N ASN A 36 -17.66 19.12 2.30
CA ASN A 36 -18.72 18.40 1.62
C ASN A 36 -18.28 18.16 0.16
N VAL A 37 -17.63 17.03 -0.08
CA VAL A 37 -17.41 16.53 -1.44
C VAL A 37 -18.77 16.06 -1.94
N HIS A 38 -19.33 16.75 -2.93
CA HIS A 38 -20.61 16.39 -3.54
C HIS A 38 -20.45 15.03 -4.24
N PHE A 39 -20.92 13.97 -3.61
CA PHE A 39 -21.16 12.70 -4.27
C PHE A 39 -22.58 12.75 -4.82
N GLY A 40 -22.74 13.19 -6.07
CA GLY A 40 -24.02 13.09 -6.76
C GLY A 40 -24.45 11.62 -6.86
N PRO A 41 -25.72 11.29 -6.59
CA PRO A 41 -26.28 10.03 -7.05
C PRO A 41 -26.29 10.07 -8.58
N GLU A 42 -26.10 8.91 -9.22
CA GLU A 42 -26.29 8.81 -10.66
C GLU A 42 -27.69 9.34 -11.05
N SER A 43 -27.73 10.29 -12.00
CA SER A 43 -28.88 10.87 -12.76
C SER A 43 -29.26 12.32 -12.43
N PRO A 44 -29.06 13.30 -13.35
CA PRO A 44 -29.65 14.63 -13.23
C PRO A 44 -31.02 14.69 -13.94
N GLY A 45 -32.05 15.05 -13.19
CA GLY A 45 -33.38 15.37 -13.70
C GLY A 45 -33.52 16.87 -14.00
N LEU A 46 -33.94 17.14 -15.24
CA LEU A 46 -34.97 18.11 -15.66
C LEU A 46 -34.69 19.63 -15.56
N ASN A 47 -34.35 20.22 -16.72
CA ASN A 47 -34.98 21.41 -17.33
C ASN A 47 -34.71 21.33 -18.86
N ARG A 48 -35.73 21.00 -19.68
CA ARG A 48 -36.39 21.85 -20.72
C ARG A 48 -35.37 22.43 -21.75
N GLU A 49 -35.34 22.16 -23.06
CA GLU A 49 -36.39 22.05 -24.11
C GLU A 49 -35.92 21.24 -25.36
N GLU A 50 -36.87 20.55 -26.01
CA GLU A 50 -37.05 20.24 -27.45
C GLU A 50 -36.16 19.24 -28.26
N MET A 51 -36.77 18.05 -28.51
CA MET A 51 -36.76 17.15 -29.71
C MET A 51 -35.55 16.24 -30.07
N PRO A 52 -35.75 15.04 -30.68
CA PRO A 52 -36.74 13.97 -30.44
C PRO A 52 -36.14 12.54 -30.24
N THR A 53 -36.91 11.71 -29.53
CA THR A 53 -36.86 10.25 -29.18
C THR A 53 -36.53 9.23 -30.30
N PRO A 54 -36.37 7.90 -30.01
CA PRO A 54 -35.84 7.21 -28.82
C PRO A 54 -34.90 6.00 -29.17
N GLY A 55 -33.90 5.72 -28.34
CA GLY A 55 -33.05 4.52 -28.48
C GLY A 55 -32.61 3.95 -27.13
N LEU A 56 -33.34 2.94 -26.65
CA LEU A 56 -33.05 2.08 -25.51
C LEU A 56 -31.66 1.41 -25.62
N ARG A 57 -30.55 2.05 -25.20
CA ARG A 57 -29.28 1.34 -24.96
C ARG A 57 -28.43 1.98 -23.85
N ALA A 58 -27.91 1.09 -23.01
CA ALA A 58 -26.76 1.24 -22.12
C ALA A 58 -27.02 1.82 -20.71
N VAL A 59 -27.73 1.03 -19.90
CA VAL A 59 -27.27 0.75 -18.53
C VAL A 59 -25.91 0.06 -18.65
N ASP A 60 -24.89 0.61 -18.00
CA ASP A 60 -23.48 0.26 -18.16
C ASP A 60 -23.13 -1.08 -17.45
N THR A 61 -23.65 -2.18 -18.00
CA THR A 61 -23.47 -3.55 -17.49
C THR A 61 -22.20 -4.22 -18.02
N GLY A 62 -21.07 -3.52 -18.18
CA GLY A 62 -19.79 -4.15 -18.52
C GLY A 62 -19.71 -4.92 -19.87
N LEU A 63 -20.81 -5.03 -20.62
CA LEU A 63 -20.86 -5.49 -22.01
C LEU A 63 -20.66 -4.28 -22.93
N SER A 64 -19.41 -3.87 -23.08
CA SER A 64 -19.06 -2.87 -24.08
C SER A 64 -19.26 -3.47 -25.49
N THR A 65 -20.12 -2.87 -26.30
CA THR A 65 -20.38 -3.19 -27.72
C THR A 65 -19.22 -2.81 -28.65
N MET A 66 -18.10 -2.33 -28.11
CA MET A 66 -16.92 -2.01 -28.90
C MET A 66 -16.35 -3.27 -29.56
N SER A 67 -16.16 -3.22 -30.88
CA SER A 67 -15.49 -4.29 -31.60
C SER A 67 -14.10 -4.56 -31.00
N GLY A 68 -13.64 -5.81 -31.03
CA GLY A 68 -12.33 -6.19 -30.47
C GLY A 68 -11.17 -5.36 -31.04
N THR A 69 -11.32 -4.89 -32.28
CA THR A 69 -10.40 -3.97 -32.98
C THR A 69 -10.36 -2.58 -32.36
N GLU A 70 -11.50 -1.98 -32.01
CA GLU A 70 -11.53 -0.66 -31.37
C GLU A 70 -11.01 -0.71 -29.94
N ARG A 71 -11.30 -1.79 -29.21
CA ARG A 71 -10.77 -2.01 -27.86
C ARG A 71 -9.24 -2.17 -27.86
N ARG A 72 -8.69 -2.76 -28.92
CA ARG A 72 -7.24 -2.85 -29.14
C ARG A 72 -6.64 -1.50 -29.49
N LYS A 73 -7.24 -0.76 -30.41
CA LYS A 73 -6.83 0.62 -30.75
C LYS A 73 -6.85 1.56 -29.54
N SER A 74 -7.89 1.53 -28.71
CA SER A 74 -7.97 2.38 -27.52
C SER A 74 -6.91 2.00 -26.46
N ARG A 75 -6.62 0.70 -26.29
CA ARG A 75 -5.52 0.25 -25.41
C ARG A 75 -4.17 0.65 -25.94
N ASP A 76 -3.94 0.59 -27.26
CA ASP A 76 -2.68 1.00 -27.88
C ASP A 76 -2.51 2.52 -27.83
N GLN A 77 -3.58 3.28 -28.01
CA GLN A 77 -3.57 4.73 -27.87
C GLN A 77 -3.33 5.15 -26.42
N ALA A 78 -4.05 4.57 -25.45
CA ALA A 78 -3.79 4.79 -24.02
C ALA A 78 -2.41 4.29 -23.55
N ARG A 79 -1.77 3.38 -24.29
CA ARG A 79 -0.39 2.93 -24.06
C ARG A 79 0.63 3.88 -24.69
N LYS A 80 0.35 4.43 -25.87
CA LYS A 80 1.15 5.47 -26.52
C LYS A 80 1.10 6.76 -25.71
N GLU A 81 -0.09 7.21 -25.32
CA GLU A 81 -0.30 8.35 -24.43
C GLU A 81 0.44 8.17 -23.10
N ARG A 82 0.39 6.98 -22.48
CA ARG A 82 1.19 6.71 -21.26
C ARG A 82 2.72 6.71 -21.48
N LYS A 83 3.19 6.55 -22.71
CA LYS A 83 4.62 6.59 -23.07
C LYS A 83 5.06 8.02 -23.45
N THR A 84 4.15 8.83 -23.98
CA THR A 84 4.39 10.24 -24.35
C THR A 84 3.95 11.23 -23.28
N GLU A 85 3.25 10.79 -22.23
CA GLU A 85 2.95 11.60 -21.05
C GLU A 85 4.29 11.94 -20.38
N PRO A 86 4.72 13.21 -20.39
CA PRO A 86 5.97 13.62 -19.74
C PRO A 86 5.94 13.16 -18.29
N GLU A 87 7.05 12.58 -17.84
CA GLU A 87 7.22 12.02 -16.50
C GLU A 87 6.68 13.04 -15.50
N ARG A 88 5.60 12.70 -14.80
CA ARG A 88 5.00 13.61 -13.82
C ARG A 88 6.08 13.88 -12.80
N ASP A 89 6.56 15.13 -12.73
CA ASP A 89 7.39 15.56 -11.62
C ASP A 89 6.59 15.28 -10.35
N ALA A 90 7.00 14.22 -9.65
CA ALA A 90 6.49 13.94 -8.35
C ALA A 90 6.91 15.15 -7.52
N TYR A 91 5.95 16.03 -7.18
CA TYR A 91 6.19 17.16 -6.30
C TYR A 91 6.96 16.71 -5.03
N TYR A 92 6.75 15.45 -4.64
CA TYR A 92 7.59 14.74 -3.70
C TYR A 92 8.36 13.60 -4.37
N ASP A 93 9.65 13.82 -4.68
CA ASP A 93 10.54 12.77 -5.20
C ASP A 93 10.60 11.62 -4.19
N SER A 94 10.46 10.38 -4.67
CA SER A 94 10.75 9.16 -3.90
C SER A 94 12.09 9.21 -3.14
N ARG A 95 13.07 9.99 -3.62
CA ARG A 95 14.33 10.27 -2.92
C ARG A 95 14.14 10.96 -1.57
N ALA A 96 13.05 11.71 -1.42
CA ALA A 96 12.67 12.28 -0.14
C ALA A 96 12.29 11.24 0.90
N ALA A 97 11.98 9.99 0.55
CA ALA A 97 11.90 8.91 1.54
C ALA A 97 13.27 8.42 2.06
N THR A 98 14.40 9.02 1.69
CA THR A 98 15.71 8.63 2.23
C THR A 98 15.93 9.13 3.66
N LYS A 99 16.73 8.38 4.44
CA LYS A 99 17.13 8.78 5.81
C LYS A 99 17.83 10.14 5.86
N ARG A 100 18.56 10.52 4.81
CA ARG A 100 19.27 11.80 4.72
C ARG A 100 18.30 12.96 4.59
N GLU A 101 17.29 12.82 3.75
CA GLU A 101 16.27 13.84 3.55
C GLU A 101 15.32 13.91 4.75
N PHE A 102 14.96 12.77 5.35
CA PHE A 102 14.18 12.76 6.59
C PHE A 102 14.84 13.54 7.73
N ARG A 103 16.16 13.42 7.90
CA ARG A 103 16.90 14.18 8.93
C ARG A 103 17.01 15.68 8.65
N ARG A 104 16.85 16.11 7.39
CA ARG A 104 16.99 17.51 6.97
C ARG A 104 15.66 18.27 6.92
N ARG A 105 14.53 17.56 7.03
CA ARG A 105 13.20 18.15 6.88
C ARG A 105 12.81 18.99 8.10
N ALA A 106 12.24 20.16 7.85
CA ALA A 106 11.76 21.09 8.87
C ALA A 106 10.33 20.78 9.34
N SER A 107 9.50 20.19 8.49
CA SER A 107 8.11 19.81 8.77
C SER A 107 7.82 18.37 8.36
N THR A 108 6.78 17.79 8.96
CA THR A 108 6.28 16.47 8.56
C THR A 108 5.52 16.56 7.23
N LEU A 109 5.42 15.44 6.50
CA LEU A 109 4.60 15.43 5.28
C LEU A 109 3.12 15.68 5.57
N GLN A 110 2.65 15.28 6.76
CA GLN A 110 1.29 15.56 7.21
C GLN A 110 1.03 17.06 7.34
N GLU A 111 1.96 17.81 7.94
CA GLU A 111 1.89 19.28 8.01
C GLU A 111 1.96 19.92 6.62
N TYR A 112 2.87 19.44 5.77
CA TYR A 112 3.02 19.96 4.41
C TYR A 112 1.73 19.83 3.59
N TYR A 113 1.10 18.65 3.58
CA TYR A 113 -0.17 18.44 2.88
C TYR A 113 -1.36 19.12 3.57
N ALA A 114 -1.28 19.37 4.88
CA ALA A 114 -2.28 20.18 5.56
C ALA A 114 -2.23 21.65 5.11
N GLN A 115 -1.04 22.17 4.81
CA GLN A 115 -0.82 23.53 4.28
C GLN A 115 -1.14 23.66 2.79
N ASN A 116 -1.05 22.56 2.03
CA ASN A 116 -1.28 22.54 0.59
C ASN A 116 -2.46 21.61 0.22
N PRO A 117 -3.70 21.99 0.54
CA PRO A 117 -4.88 21.12 0.38
C PRO A 117 -5.27 20.84 -1.08
N THR A 118 -4.72 21.59 -2.05
CA THR A 118 -4.91 21.37 -3.49
C THR A 118 -4.08 20.19 -4.00
N LEU A 119 -2.97 19.86 -3.33
CA LEU A 119 -2.09 18.76 -3.73
C LEU A 119 -2.63 17.43 -3.21
N LEU A 120 -2.81 16.47 -4.12
CA LEU A 120 -3.08 15.08 -3.75
C LEU A 120 -1.84 14.49 -3.07
N PRO A 121 -1.93 13.98 -1.83
CA PRO A 121 -0.78 13.38 -1.16
C PRO A 121 -0.23 12.18 -1.95
N GLN A 122 1.02 12.32 -2.39
CA GLN A 122 1.69 11.29 -3.17
C GLN A 122 2.32 10.26 -2.23
N LEU A 123 2.16 8.98 -2.58
CA LEU A 123 2.84 7.91 -1.85
C LEU A 123 4.28 7.85 -2.36
N PRO A 124 5.31 8.06 -1.52
CA PRO A 124 6.70 8.23 -1.95
C PRO A 124 7.35 6.93 -2.46
N PHE A 125 6.55 5.87 -2.64
CA PHE A 125 6.99 4.58 -3.11
C PHE A 125 6.54 4.40 -4.56
N THR A 126 7.41 4.75 -5.49
CA THR A 126 7.25 4.41 -6.91
C THR A 126 8.12 3.19 -7.22
N TRP A 127 7.49 2.10 -7.69
CA TRP A 127 8.17 0.85 -8.07
C TRP A 127 9.06 1.00 -9.33
N ARG A 128 9.22 2.22 -9.86
CA ARG A 128 9.58 2.43 -11.27
C ARG A 128 11.07 2.35 -11.57
N HIS A 129 11.99 2.61 -10.63
CA HIS A 129 13.42 2.65 -10.95
C HIS A 129 14.33 2.02 -9.86
N GLY A 130 15.19 1.08 -10.26
CA GLY A 130 16.37 0.64 -9.49
C GLY A 130 16.46 -0.86 -9.14
N TRP A 131 17.68 -1.31 -8.82
CA TRP A 131 18.04 -2.67 -8.38
C TRP A 131 17.23 -3.16 -7.15
N LYS A 132 16.68 -2.22 -6.37
CA LYS A 132 15.80 -2.50 -5.22
C LYS A 132 14.55 -3.29 -5.60
N ARG A 133 13.99 -3.11 -6.80
CA ARG A 133 12.81 -3.87 -7.27
C ARG A 133 13.12 -5.37 -7.38
N TRP A 134 14.31 -5.68 -7.89
CA TRP A 134 14.77 -7.04 -8.09
C TRP A 134 15.08 -7.69 -6.76
N LYS A 135 15.71 -6.95 -5.84
CA LYS A 135 15.92 -7.42 -4.47
C LYS A 135 14.60 -7.77 -3.79
N LEU A 136 13.60 -6.88 -3.82
CA LEU A 136 12.30 -7.14 -3.17
C LEU A 136 11.53 -8.27 -3.86
N PHE A 137 11.51 -8.31 -5.19
CA PHE A 137 10.93 -9.42 -5.93
C PHE A 137 11.59 -10.75 -5.56
N PHE A 138 12.92 -10.80 -5.53
CA PHE A 138 13.67 -12.00 -5.17
C PHE A 138 13.43 -12.40 -3.71
N THR A 139 13.35 -11.44 -2.79
CA THR A 139 12.98 -11.72 -1.39
C THR A 139 11.58 -12.33 -1.28
N ILE A 140 10.58 -11.72 -1.91
CA ILE A 140 9.20 -12.24 -1.91
C ILE A 140 9.16 -13.63 -2.57
N PHE A 141 9.85 -13.80 -3.69
CA PHE A 141 9.95 -15.08 -4.40
C PHE A 141 10.56 -16.16 -3.52
N LEU A 142 11.69 -15.89 -2.86
CA LEU A 142 12.33 -16.83 -1.94
C LEU A 142 11.41 -17.21 -0.77
N ILE A 143 10.67 -16.25 -0.21
CA ILE A 143 9.69 -16.52 0.85
C ILE A 143 8.59 -17.45 0.34
N ILE A 144 8.07 -17.24 -0.88
CA ILE A 144 7.02 -18.10 -1.46
C ILE A 144 7.57 -19.50 -1.75
N VAL A 145 8.77 -19.61 -2.31
CA VAL A 145 9.41 -20.91 -2.58
C VAL A 145 9.63 -21.68 -1.28
N ASP A 146 10.19 -21.02 -0.27
CA ASP A 146 10.44 -21.59 1.05
C ASP A 146 9.14 -22.01 1.76
N ALA A 147 8.12 -21.15 1.72
CA ALA A 147 6.89 -21.40 2.44
C ALA A 147 5.94 -22.38 1.73
N CYS A 148 6.01 -22.56 0.41
CA CYS A 148 5.07 -23.39 -0.35
C CYS A 148 5.74 -24.56 -1.07
N VAL A 149 6.73 -24.24 -1.91
CA VAL A 149 7.31 -25.21 -2.86
C VAL A 149 8.15 -26.22 -2.11
N ILE A 150 8.99 -25.78 -1.17
CA ILE A 150 9.89 -26.67 -0.43
C ILE A 150 9.14 -27.74 0.36
N PRO A 151 8.14 -27.44 1.23
CA PRO A 151 7.40 -28.46 1.96
C PRO A 151 6.72 -29.49 1.06
N ILE A 152 6.08 -29.02 -0.02
CA ILE A 152 5.37 -29.89 -0.98
C ILE A 152 6.37 -30.79 -1.71
N VAL A 153 7.39 -30.20 -2.34
CA VAL A 153 8.35 -30.93 -3.16
C VAL A 153 9.13 -31.92 -2.30
N LEU A 154 9.68 -31.50 -1.15
CA LEU A 154 10.41 -32.40 -0.26
C LEU A 154 9.54 -33.55 0.23
N PHE A 155 8.31 -33.28 0.65
CA PHE A 155 7.39 -34.34 1.09
C PHE A 155 7.14 -35.37 0.00
N TYR A 156 6.70 -34.94 -1.19
CA TYR A 156 6.34 -35.88 -2.25
C TYR A 156 7.56 -36.60 -2.83
N THR A 157 8.70 -35.91 -2.99
CA THR A 157 9.92 -36.55 -3.50
C THR A 157 10.49 -37.55 -2.51
N MET A 158 10.68 -37.17 -1.24
CA MET A 158 11.27 -38.07 -0.24
C MET A 158 10.37 -39.26 0.09
N LYS A 159 9.04 -39.06 0.06
CA LYS A 159 8.08 -40.13 0.35
C LYS A 159 7.95 -41.13 -0.79
N PHE A 160 7.75 -40.67 -2.03
CA PHE A 160 7.43 -41.54 -3.16
C PHE A 160 8.64 -42.03 -3.95
N ILE A 161 9.73 -41.24 -3.98
CA ILE A 161 10.98 -41.62 -4.66
C ILE A 161 11.95 -42.23 -3.65
N GLY A 162 12.11 -41.60 -2.48
CA GLY A 162 13.11 -41.99 -1.50
C GLY A 162 12.69 -43.11 -0.55
N HIS A 163 11.39 -43.44 -0.45
CA HIS A 163 10.84 -44.34 0.57
C HIS A 163 11.30 -43.99 2.00
N ILE A 164 11.52 -42.70 2.27
CA ILE A 164 12.07 -42.22 3.53
C ILE A 164 10.97 -42.20 4.60
N GLU A 165 11.32 -42.55 5.83
CA GLU A 165 10.41 -42.48 6.98
C GLU A 165 9.93 -41.05 7.24
N GLY A 166 8.66 -40.91 7.60
CA GLY A 166 8.02 -39.60 7.73
C GLY A 166 8.70 -38.65 8.71
N TRP A 167 9.25 -39.15 9.83
CA TRP A 167 9.92 -38.30 10.82
C TRP A 167 11.19 -37.65 10.27
N ILE A 168 11.94 -38.34 9.40
CA ILE A 168 13.12 -37.79 8.73
C ILE A 168 12.69 -36.68 7.75
N ILE A 169 11.65 -36.95 6.95
CA ILE A 169 11.10 -35.96 6.01
C ILE A 169 10.73 -34.67 6.73
N PHE A 170 9.99 -34.77 7.84
CA PHE A 170 9.51 -33.59 8.55
C PHE A 170 10.56 -32.91 9.43
N ALA A 171 11.58 -33.63 9.91
CA ALA A 171 12.75 -33.00 10.52
C ALA A 171 13.49 -32.12 9.51
N VAL A 172 13.68 -32.61 8.27
CA VAL A 172 14.29 -31.83 7.18
C VAL A 172 13.41 -30.65 6.80
N VAL A 173 12.11 -30.85 6.57
CA VAL A 173 11.18 -29.78 6.23
C VAL A 173 11.14 -28.72 7.33
N ALA A 174 11.06 -29.09 8.61
CA ALA A 174 11.02 -28.14 9.72
C ALA A 174 12.33 -27.36 9.88
N THR A 175 13.48 -27.94 9.51
CA THR A 175 14.79 -27.27 9.58
C THR A 175 14.96 -26.23 8.47
N ILE A 176 14.48 -26.54 7.27
CA ILE A 176 14.61 -25.64 6.10
C ILE A 176 13.53 -24.55 6.16
N TRP A 177 12.30 -24.94 6.51
CA TRP A 177 11.15 -24.08 6.45
C TRP A 177 11.30 -22.86 7.37
N GLY A 178 10.96 -21.70 6.81
CA GLY A 178 10.90 -20.45 7.54
C GLY A 178 12.22 -19.68 7.56
N GLY A 179 13.32 -20.22 7.05
CA GLY A 179 14.63 -19.55 7.06
C GLY A 179 14.59 -18.10 6.57
N PRO A 180 14.18 -17.83 5.31
CA PRO A 180 14.00 -16.48 4.79
C PRO A 180 13.02 -15.62 5.61
N THR A 181 11.93 -16.23 6.09
CA THR A 181 10.90 -15.55 6.89
C THR A 181 11.44 -15.11 8.25
N TYR A 182 12.21 -15.97 8.93
CA TYR A 182 12.86 -15.67 10.21
C TYR A 182 13.93 -14.59 10.06
N VAL A 183 14.71 -14.64 8.97
CA VAL A 183 15.69 -13.58 8.66
C VAL A 183 14.98 -12.25 8.42
N GLU A 184 13.90 -12.22 7.62
CA GLU A 184 13.13 -10.99 7.39
C GLU A 184 12.53 -10.45 8.69
N PHE A 185 11.97 -11.34 9.52
CA PHE A 185 11.42 -11.00 10.83
C PHE A 185 12.50 -10.44 11.77
N ALA A 186 13.69 -11.04 11.83
CA ALA A 186 14.81 -10.55 12.62
C ALA A 186 15.29 -9.18 12.13
N VAL A 187 15.43 -8.99 10.81
CA VAL A 187 15.79 -7.70 10.21
C VAL A 187 14.74 -6.62 10.53
N ARG A 188 13.45 -6.96 10.43
CA ARG A 188 12.34 -6.08 10.79
C ARG A 188 12.41 -5.68 12.28
N SER A 189 12.63 -6.65 13.16
CA SER A 189 12.80 -6.43 14.62
C SER A 189 13.94 -5.46 14.91
N LEU A 190 15.12 -5.68 14.29
CA LEU A 190 16.28 -4.82 14.44
C LEU A 190 16.02 -3.40 13.91
N ARG A 191 15.31 -3.25 12.77
CA ARG A 191 14.97 -1.94 12.19
C ARG A 191 14.06 -1.12 13.11
N LEU A 192 13.12 -1.77 13.80
CA LEU A 192 12.20 -1.12 14.75
C LEU A 192 12.88 -0.79 16.09
N TRP A 193 13.77 -1.67 16.55
CA TRP A 193 14.49 -1.50 17.82
C TRP A 193 15.58 -0.42 17.76
N LYS A 194 16.25 -0.22 16.61
CA LYS A 194 17.30 0.79 16.41
C LYS A 194 16.88 2.18 16.95
N LYS A 195 17.84 2.90 17.53
CA LYS A 195 17.64 4.22 18.17
C LYS A 195 17.05 5.27 17.22
N GLU A 196 17.30 5.13 15.92
CA GLU A 196 16.71 6.00 14.89
C GLU A 196 15.20 5.74 14.75
N ASN A 197 14.37 6.75 15.02
CA ASN A 197 12.91 6.65 14.90
C ASN A 197 12.40 6.48 13.45
N PHE A 198 13.28 6.36 12.46
CA PHE A 198 12.92 6.38 11.03
C PHE A 198 11.92 5.30 10.61
N PHE A 199 11.95 4.11 11.21
CA PHE A 199 11.02 3.02 10.87
C PHE A 199 9.83 2.90 11.83
N ARG A 200 9.92 3.58 12.98
CA ARG A 200 8.94 3.43 14.06
C ARG A 200 7.60 4.06 13.68
N PRO A 201 6.49 3.51 14.18
CA PRO A 201 5.18 4.10 14.00
C PRO A 201 5.07 5.55 14.50
N LEU A 202 4.13 6.32 13.94
CA LEU A 202 3.97 7.76 14.20
C LEU A 202 3.40 8.05 15.58
N GLY A 203 3.97 9.01 16.32
CA GLY A 203 3.49 9.35 17.67
C GLY A 203 4.04 8.46 18.80
N SER A 204 5.04 7.61 18.52
CA SER A 204 5.82 6.97 19.59
C SER A 204 7.31 7.09 19.33
N ASN A 205 8.06 7.43 20.37
CA ASN A 205 9.52 7.40 20.39
C ASN A 205 10.07 6.24 21.24
N ASN A 206 9.18 5.40 21.79
CA ASN A 206 9.57 4.25 22.61
C ASN A 206 10.17 3.14 21.73
N LYS A 207 11.25 2.51 22.18
CA LYS A 207 11.93 1.42 21.48
C LYS A 207 11.08 0.15 21.37
N TRP A 208 10.10 0.01 22.26
CA TRP A 208 9.19 -1.14 22.34
C TRP A 208 7.88 -0.96 21.56
N ALA A 209 7.74 0.15 20.81
CA ALA A 209 6.57 0.41 19.99
C ALA A 209 6.66 -0.37 18.66
N PHE A 210 6.57 -1.70 18.76
CA PHE A 210 6.38 -2.56 17.60
C PHE A 210 5.02 -2.27 16.95
N ASP A 211 4.97 -2.45 15.64
CA ASP A 211 3.77 -2.21 14.86
C ASP A 211 2.90 -3.46 14.76
N ILE A 212 1.66 -3.30 14.31
CA ILE A 212 0.68 -4.39 14.30
C ILE A 212 1.12 -5.54 13.41
N THR A 213 1.79 -5.24 12.29
CA THR A 213 2.31 -6.29 11.41
C THR A 213 3.37 -7.13 12.11
N HIS A 214 4.22 -6.53 12.95
CA HIS A 214 5.16 -7.31 13.76
C HIS A 214 4.44 -8.26 14.72
N TRP A 215 3.38 -7.82 15.40
CA TRP A 215 2.57 -8.68 16.26
C TRP A 215 1.82 -9.78 15.49
N ILE A 216 1.29 -9.47 14.31
CA ILE A 216 0.68 -10.45 13.40
C ILE A 216 1.72 -11.48 12.97
N SER A 217 2.95 -11.05 12.67
CA SER A 217 4.06 -11.97 12.34
C SER A 217 4.43 -12.85 13.52
N VAL A 218 4.50 -12.31 14.75
CA VAL A 218 4.74 -13.12 15.97
C VAL A 218 3.65 -14.18 16.13
N LEU A 219 2.37 -13.79 16.01
CA LEU A 219 1.25 -14.71 16.10
C LEU A 219 1.35 -15.81 15.04
N THR A 220 1.61 -15.42 13.79
CA THR A 220 1.70 -16.34 12.64
C THR A 220 2.86 -17.32 12.81
N ILE A 221 4.05 -16.82 13.14
CA ILE A 221 5.24 -17.63 13.37
C ILE A 221 5.00 -18.60 14.53
N THR A 222 4.45 -18.11 15.64
CA THR A 222 4.19 -18.96 16.82
C THR A 222 3.20 -20.08 16.48
N ALA A 223 2.10 -19.75 15.80
CA ALA A 223 1.10 -20.74 15.41
C ALA A 223 1.67 -21.80 14.46
N VAL A 224 2.41 -21.37 13.43
CA VAL A 224 2.97 -22.31 12.45
C VAL A 224 4.07 -23.16 13.07
N THR A 225 5.01 -22.56 13.81
CA THR A 225 6.07 -23.28 14.50
C THR A 225 5.50 -24.27 15.52
N ALA A 226 4.47 -23.90 16.27
CA ALA A 226 3.79 -24.83 17.18
C ALA A 226 3.18 -26.03 16.44
N LEU A 227 2.51 -25.80 15.31
CA LEU A 227 1.96 -26.88 14.48
C LEU A 227 3.04 -27.79 13.92
N LEU A 228 4.16 -27.22 13.46
CA LEU A 228 5.30 -27.99 12.96
C LEU A 228 5.94 -28.84 14.06
N ILE A 229 6.17 -28.27 15.25
CA ILE A 229 6.75 -28.99 16.40
C ILE A 229 5.81 -30.11 16.85
N VAL A 230 4.53 -29.80 17.14
CA VAL A 230 3.56 -30.78 17.62
C VAL A 230 3.33 -31.89 16.59
N GLY A 231 3.29 -31.53 15.30
CA GLY A 231 3.11 -32.48 14.23
C GLY A 231 4.31 -33.41 14.00
N SER A 232 5.52 -32.96 14.30
CA SER A 232 6.78 -33.69 14.09
C SER A 232 7.35 -34.38 15.33
N ALA A 233 6.90 -34.02 16.53
CA ALA A 233 7.42 -34.58 17.78
C ALA A 233 7.22 -36.11 17.92
N PRO A 234 6.08 -36.71 17.52
CA PRO A 234 5.92 -38.16 17.58
C PRO A 234 6.66 -38.87 16.44
N HIS A 235 7.26 -40.04 16.72
CA HIS A 235 7.87 -40.89 15.68
C HIS A 235 6.86 -41.25 14.57
N ILE A 236 5.60 -41.42 14.95
CA ILE A 236 4.47 -41.48 14.02
C ILE A 236 3.97 -40.07 13.78
N VAL A 237 4.56 -39.41 12.77
CA VAL A 237 4.25 -38.02 12.43
C VAL A 237 2.75 -37.80 12.18
N TRP A 238 2.23 -36.72 12.78
CA TRP A 238 0.82 -36.37 12.64
C TRP A 238 0.62 -35.55 11.37
N LEU A 239 0.53 -36.25 10.24
CA LEU A 239 0.49 -35.62 8.92
C LEU A 239 -0.66 -34.61 8.74
N ARG A 240 -1.81 -34.84 9.39
CA ARG A 240 -2.95 -33.90 9.39
C ARG A 240 -2.66 -32.61 10.17
N VAL A 241 -1.82 -32.66 11.20
CA VAL A 241 -1.38 -31.46 11.92
C VAL A 241 -0.35 -30.70 11.07
N LEU A 242 0.56 -31.42 10.42
CA LEU A 242 1.58 -30.88 9.53
C LEU A 242 1.04 -30.28 8.22
N SER A 243 -0.24 -30.50 7.92
CA SER A 243 -0.95 -29.84 6.80
C SER A 243 -1.67 -28.54 7.19
N MET A 244 -1.72 -28.20 8.49
CA MET A 244 -2.32 -26.96 9.00
C MET A 244 -1.43 -25.70 9.01
N PRO A 245 -0.09 -25.73 8.81
CA PRO A 245 0.73 -24.51 8.73
C PRO A 245 0.20 -23.44 7.76
N ALA A 246 -0.05 -23.76 6.50
CA ALA A 246 -0.48 -22.76 5.52
C ALA A 246 -1.93 -22.25 5.76
N PRO A 247 -2.90 -23.09 6.17
CA PRO A 247 -4.19 -22.61 6.66
C PRO A 247 -4.05 -21.72 7.91
N ALA A 248 -3.13 -22.04 8.83
CA ALA A 248 -2.85 -21.21 9.99
C ALA A 248 -2.29 -19.83 9.62
N ILE A 249 -1.50 -19.71 8.56
CA ILE A 249 -1.07 -18.40 8.03
C ILE A 249 -2.29 -17.58 7.61
N LEU A 250 -3.25 -18.18 6.89
CA LEU A 250 -4.49 -17.50 6.50
C LEU A 250 -5.34 -17.11 7.71
N TYR A 251 -5.47 -17.98 8.72
CA TYR A 251 -6.16 -17.63 9.96
C TYR A 251 -5.49 -16.46 10.69
N CYS A 252 -4.17 -16.50 10.85
CA CYS A 252 -3.45 -15.48 11.61
C CYS A 252 -3.46 -14.13 10.89
N ILE A 253 -3.09 -14.09 9.60
CA ILE A 253 -3.02 -12.84 8.84
C ILE A 253 -4.43 -12.37 8.46
N GLY A 254 -5.21 -13.23 7.81
CA GLY A 254 -6.56 -12.94 7.36
C GLY A 254 -7.52 -12.63 8.51
N GLY A 255 -7.45 -13.41 9.60
CA GLY A 255 -8.23 -13.18 10.81
C GLY A 255 -7.84 -11.89 11.54
N SER A 256 -6.55 -11.55 11.60
CA SER A 256 -6.13 -10.26 12.19
C SER A 256 -6.62 -9.07 11.37
N VAL A 257 -6.53 -9.14 10.04
CA VAL A 257 -7.09 -8.11 9.14
C VAL A 257 -8.60 -8.01 9.31
N PHE A 258 -9.30 -9.16 9.41
CA PHE A 258 -10.74 -9.21 9.64
C PHE A 258 -11.10 -8.52 10.95
N ALA A 259 -10.45 -8.90 12.06
CA ALA A 259 -10.72 -8.35 13.38
C ALA A 259 -10.50 -6.83 13.42
N LEU A 260 -9.39 -6.33 12.89
CA LEU A 260 -9.11 -4.89 12.79
C LEU A 260 -10.15 -4.17 11.92
N THR A 261 -10.58 -4.80 10.83
CA THR A 261 -11.59 -4.23 9.94
C THR A 261 -12.96 -4.17 10.60
N MET A 262 -13.39 -5.24 11.29
CA MET A 262 -14.65 -5.22 12.05
C MET A 262 -14.62 -4.20 13.18
N TRP A 263 -13.47 -4.03 13.84
CA TRP A 263 -13.27 -2.97 14.84
C TRP A 263 -13.45 -1.59 14.22
N SER A 264 -12.79 -1.32 13.09
CA SER A 264 -12.92 -0.08 12.34
C SER A 264 -14.37 0.22 11.95
N LEU A 265 -15.10 -0.79 11.46
CA LEU A 265 -16.52 -0.65 11.10
C LEU A 265 -17.44 -0.39 12.28
N SER A 266 -17.06 -0.85 13.48
CA SER A 266 -17.81 -0.62 14.71
C SER A 266 -17.67 0.82 15.23
N GLY A 267 -16.80 1.65 14.65
CA GLY A 267 -16.57 3.04 15.08
C GLY A 267 -15.95 3.17 16.48
N LYS A 268 -15.50 2.06 17.08
CA LYS A 268 -14.92 2.04 18.42
C LYS A 268 -13.49 2.59 18.38
N ARG A 269 -13.14 3.45 19.34
CA ARG A 269 -11.79 4.00 19.49
C ARG A 269 -10.78 2.93 19.89
N ALA A 270 -9.51 3.15 19.57
CA ALA A 270 -8.42 2.22 19.87
C ALA A 270 -8.10 2.23 21.38
N PRO A 271 -8.24 1.11 22.12
CA PRO A 271 -8.00 1.09 23.57
C PRO A 271 -6.50 1.08 23.91
N PHE A 272 -5.67 0.67 22.96
CA PHE A 272 -4.22 0.72 22.98
C PHE A 272 -3.74 1.21 21.61
N ARG A 273 -2.44 1.48 21.50
CA ARG A 273 -1.83 1.95 20.26
C ARG A 273 -1.80 0.85 19.20
N ILE A 274 -2.31 1.13 18.00
CA ILE A 274 -2.30 0.21 16.86
C ILE A 274 -1.44 0.83 15.76
N SER A 275 -0.21 0.33 15.58
CA SER A 275 0.78 0.93 14.67
C SER A 275 0.89 2.45 14.88
N SER A 276 0.55 3.26 13.88
CA SER A 276 0.59 4.74 13.98
C SER A 276 -0.67 5.37 14.58
N THR A 277 -1.73 4.60 14.82
CA THR A 277 -2.93 5.07 15.51
C THR A 277 -2.67 5.09 17.01
N GLU A 278 -2.75 6.27 17.60
CA GLU A 278 -2.58 6.47 19.04
C GLU A 278 -3.73 5.88 19.86
N LYS A 279 -3.49 5.70 21.17
CA LYS A 279 -4.54 5.28 22.09
C LYS A 279 -5.65 6.34 22.11
N GLY A 280 -6.89 5.92 21.91
CA GLY A 280 -8.06 6.80 21.78
C GLY A 280 -8.35 7.24 20.34
N GLY A 281 -7.48 6.94 19.38
CA GLY A 281 -7.69 7.27 17.96
C GLY A 281 -8.76 6.42 17.27
N GLU A 282 -9.16 6.83 16.07
CA GLU A 282 -10.06 6.07 15.20
C GLU A 282 -9.32 4.86 14.60
N VAL A 283 -9.89 3.66 14.73
CA VAL A 283 -9.30 2.44 14.18
C VAL A 283 -9.52 2.40 12.67
N TYR A 284 -8.45 2.26 11.90
CA TYR A 284 -8.52 2.09 10.45
C TYR A 284 -8.68 0.62 10.02
N PRO A 285 -9.16 0.36 8.79
CA PRO A 285 -9.31 -0.99 8.26
C PRO A 285 -7.98 -1.75 8.23
N GLY A 286 -8.00 -3.08 8.38
CA GLY A 286 -6.79 -3.88 8.63
C GLY A 286 -5.70 -3.75 7.55
N VAL A 287 -6.08 -3.62 6.27
CA VAL A 287 -5.10 -3.45 5.17
C VAL A 287 -4.36 -2.12 5.25
N TYR A 288 -4.94 -1.08 5.85
CA TYR A 288 -4.25 0.18 6.08
C TYR A 288 -2.95 -0.05 6.86
N TYR A 289 -3.06 -0.75 7.99
CA TYR A 289 -1.93 -1.00 8.87
C TYR A 289 -0.89 -1.93 8.23
N LEU A 290 -1.33 -2.97 7.52
CA LEU A 290 -0.41 -3.84 6.79
C LEU A 290 0.41 -3.09 5.74
N ILE A 291 -0.24 -2.25 4.91
CA ILE A 291 0.45 -1.45 3.91
C ILE A 291 1.42 -0.48 4.57
N GLU A 292 0.96 0.23 5.59
CA GLU A 292 1.77 1.17 6.35
C GLU A 292 3.08 0.52 6.83
N ASP A 293 2.93 -0.61 7.53
CA ASP A 293 3.99 -1.27 8.26
C ASP A 293 4.96 -2.04 7.35
N VAL A 294 4.44 -2.72 6.32
CA VAL A 294 5.26 -3.48 5.36
C VAL A 294 6.06 -2.52 4.49
N VAL A 295 5.45 -1.46 3.96
CA VAL A 295 6.17 -0.53 3.08
C VAL A 295 7.14 0.33 3.89
N ALA A 296 6.76 0.79 5.08
CA ALA A 296 7.67 1.56 5.92
C ALA A 296 8.92 0.75 6.29
N VAL A 297 8.76 -0.50 6.73
CA VAL A 297 9.89 -1.28 7.27
C VAL A 297 10.52 -2.20 6.22
N ASN A 298 9.76 -3.06 5.53
CA ASN A 298 10.33 -4.06 4.61
C ASN A 298 10.82 -3.40 3.32
N ALA A 299 10.03 -2.47 2.75
CA ALA A 299 10.43 -1.72 1.55
C ALA A 299 11.38 -0.54 1.85
N ASN A 300 11.75 -0.33 3.12
CA ASN A 300 12.63 0.73 3.60
C ASN A 300 12.14 2.17 3.35
N ALA A 301 10.83 2.40 3.25
CA ALA A 301 10.29 3.74 2.99
C ALA A 301 10.19 4.62 4.26
N GLY A 302 10.18 3.99 5.44
CA GLY A 302 10.18 4.64 6.76
C GLY A 302 8.96 5.51 7.07
N ARG A 303 9.12 6.40 8.05
CA ARG A 303 8.14 7.42 8.48
C ARG A 303 7.61 8.31 7.35
N PRO A 304 8.40 8.73 6.35
CA PRO A 304 7.88 9.53 5.25
C PRO A 304 6.71 8.85 4.53
N PHE A 305 6.78 7.53 4.34
CA PHE A 305 5.66 6.78 3.78
C PHE A 305 4.46 6.74 4.72
N ARG A 306 4.68 6.53 6.02
CA ARG A 306 3.61 6.53 7.04
C ARG A 306 2.88 7.88 7.07
N GLU A 307 3.62 8.98 7.06
CA GLU A 307 3.09 10.34 7.06
C GLU A 307 2.28 10.63 5.79
N ALA A 308 2.82 10.28 4.61
CA ALA A 308 2.13 10.44 3.33
C ALA A 308 0.86 9.59 3.24
N LEU A 309 0.91 8.34 3.69
CA LEU A 309 -0.24 7.43 3.70
C LEU A 309 -1.36 7.98 4.60
N ALA A 310 -1.02 8.44 5.80
CA ALA A 310 -1.95 9.06 6.72
C ALA A 310 -2.55 10.36 6.15
N ALA A 311 -1.73 11.21 5.52
CA ALA A 311 -2.20 12.42 4.85
C ALA A 311 -3.19 12.09 3.72
N ARG A 312 -2.87 11.10 2.87
CA ARG A 312 -3.75 10.65 1.79
C ARG A 312 -5.06 10.08 2.30
N TYR A 313 -5.00 9.24 3.33
CA TYR A 313 -6.19 8.64 3.94
C TYR A 313 -7.11 9.69 4.56
N LYS A 314 -6.55 10.73 5.18
CA LYS A 314 -7.32 11.87 5.68
C LYS A 314 -7.94 12.70 4.54
N ALA A 315 -7.18 12.94 3.48
CA ALA A 315 -7.57 13.81 2.36
C ALA A 315 -8.63 13.20 1.44
N SER A 316 -8.49 11.91 1.07
CA SER A 316 -9.23 11.30 -0.03
C SER A 316 -10.29 10.28 0.44
N PRO A 317 -11.60 10.58 0.30
CA PRO A 317 -12.66 9.64 0.63
C PRO A 317 -12.65 8.39 -0.27
N ARG A 318 -12.27 8.55 -1.54
CA ARG A 318 -12.12 7.42 -2.49
C ARG A 318 -11.01 6.47 -2.03
N PHE A 319 -9.88 7.00 -1.56
CA PHE A 319 -8.80 6.18 -1.01
C PHE A 319 -9.26 5.42 0.24
N ARG A 320 -9.97 6.08 1.17
CA ARG A 320 -10.53 5.40 2.35
C ARG A 320 -11.47 4.26 1.96
N ARG A 321 -12.38 4.50 1.01
CA ARG A 321 -13.31 3.48 0.49
C ARG A 321 -12.55 2.31 -0.12
N MET A 322 -11.54 2.58 -0.95
CA MET A 322 -10.69 1.55 -1.54
C MET A 322 -10.03 0.68 -0.47
N ILE A 323 -9.40 1.28 0.54
CA ILE A 323 -8.73 0.56 1.63
C ILE A 323 -9.71 -0.30 2.45
N LYS A 324 -10.91 0.22 2.74
CA LYS A 324 -11.98 -0.53 3.41
C LYS A 324 -12.43 -1.75 2.59
N VAL A 325 -12.68 -1.56 1.29
CA VAL A 325 -13.09 -2.65 0.39
C VAL A 325 -11.98 -3.69 0.26
N GLN A 326 -10.72 -3.27 0.08
CA GLN A 326 -9.58 -4.17 0.02
C GLN A 326 -9.42 -4.97 1.33
N SER A 327 -9.67 -4.34 2.49
CA SER A 327 -9.60 -5.05 3.77
C SER A 327 -10.59 -6.19 3.85
N LEU A 328 -11.85 -5.96 3.47
CA LEU A 328 -12.88 -7.00 3.43
C LEU A 328 -12.58 -8.08 2.38
N PHE A 329 -12.13 -7.67 1.19
CA PHE A 329 -11.80 -8.56 0.07
C PHE A 329 -10.66 -9.53 0.39
N TRP A 330 -9.68 -9.11 1.19
CA TRP A 330 -8.59 -9.97 1.63
C TRP A 330 -8.99 -10.81 2.85
N SER A 331 -9.71 -10.24 3.81
CA SER A 331 -9.94 -10.89 5.10
C SER A 331 -11.05 -11.95 5.08
N ILE A 332 -12.17 -11.70 4.39
CA ILE A 332 -13.30 -12.64 4.39
C ILE A 332 -12.97 -13.91 3.59
N PRO A 333 -12.50 -13.83 2.32
CA PRO A 333 -12.15 -15.01 1.55
C PRO A 333 -10.99 -15.81 2.17
N SER A 334 -10.00 -15.16 2.78
CA SER A 334 -8.90 -15.88 3.44
C SER A 334 -9.39 -16.75 4.59
N LEU A 335 -10.33 -16.26 5.40
CA LEU A 335 -10.97 -17.06 6.45
C LEU A 335 -11.80 -18.21 5.87
N ILE A 336 -12.57 -17.97 4.81
CA ILE A 336 -13.36 -19.02 4.14
C ILE A 336 -12.45 -20.13 3.60
N VAL A 337 -11.36 -19.76 2.91
CA VAL A 337 -10.39 -20.72 2.38
C VAL A 337 -9.67 -21.47 3.50
N ALA A 338 -9.30 -20.78 4.59
CA ALA A 338 -8.70 -21.41 5.76
C ALA A 338 -9.64 -22.46 6.39
N ILE A 339 -10.93 -22.13 6.54
CA ILE A 339 -11.96 -23.04 7.05
C ILE A 339 -12.13 -24.23 6.10
N ALA A 340 -12.25 -23.99 4.78
CA ALA A 340 -12.40 -25.06 3.80
C ALA A 340 -11.20 -26.03 3.81
N CYS A 341 -9.98 -25.49 3.83
CA CYS A 341 -8.77 -26.30 3.94
C CYS A 341 -8.75 -27.11 5.24
N THR A 342 -9.12 -26.48 6.36
CA THR A 342 -9.19 -27.14 7.68
C THR A 342 -10.18 -28.29 7.67
N VAL A 343 -11.37 -28.10 7.10
CA VAL A 343 -12.39 -29.15 6.95
C VAL A 343 -11.84 -30.31 6.14
N VAL A 344 -11.24 -30.06 4.96
CA VAL A 344 -10.65 -31.12 4.13
C VAL A 344 -9.54 -31.89 4.87
N VAL A 345 -8.71 -31.19 5.63
CA VAL A 345 -7.63 -31.79 6.41
C VAL A 345 -8.16 -32.65 7.57
N VAL A 346 -9.27 -32.26 8.21
CA VAL A 346 -9.84 -32.98 9.37
C VAL A 346 -10.69 -34.18 8.94
N ILE A 347 -11.34 -34.14 7.77
CA ILE A 347 -12.18 -35.24 7.27
C ILE A 347 -11.36 -36.53 7.11
N HIS A 348 -11.70 -37.54 7.92
CA HIS A 348 -11.01 -38.84 7.96
C HIS A 348 -10.98 -39.59 6.61
N PRO A 349 -12.06 -39.59 5.80
CA PRO A 349 -12.05 -40.18 4.46
C PRO A 349 -10.99 -39.65 3.49
N VAL A 350 -10.51 -38.41 3.67
CA VAL A 350 -9.46 -37.85 2.80
C VAL A 350 -8.12 -38.48 3.20
N SER A 351 -7.40 -39.03 2.22
CA SER A 351 -6.08 -39.61 2.47
C SER A 351 -5.14 -38.55 3.05
N LYS A 352 -4.27 -38.95 3.98
CA LYS A 352 -3.39 -38.00 4.68
C LYS A 352 -2.45 -37.26 3.70
N ASP A 353 -2.09 -37.91 2.61
CA ASP A 353 -1.22 -37.35 1.57
C ASP A 353 -1.91 -36.30 0.72
N VAL A 354 -3.20 -36.51 0.42
CA VAL A 354 -4.02 -35.50 -0.26
C VAL A 354 -4.28 -34.32 0.68
N ALA A 355 -4.57 -34.60 1.96
CA ALA A 355 -4.73 -33.55 2.97
C ALA A 355 -3.47 -32.67 3.09
N TYR A 356 -2.28 -33.27 3.02
CA TYR A 356 -1.02 -32.53 3.03
C TYR A 356 -0.86 -31.61 1.82
N GLY A 357 -1.08 -32.13 0.61
CA GLY A 357 -1.00 -31.35 -0.63
C GLY A 357 -2.01 -30.22 -0.67
N VAL A 358 -3.26 -30.47 -0.25
CA VAL A 358 -4.31 -29.44 -0.17
C VAL A 358 -3.97 -28.39 0.87
N GLY A 359 -3.54 -28.82 2.07
CA GLY A 359 -3.18 -27.95 3.18
C GLY A 359 -2.12 -26.93 2.79
N TRP A 360 -1.03 -27.37 2.16
CA TRP A 360 0.01 -26.45 1.70
C TRP A 360 -0.35 -25.74 0.39
N GLY A 361 -0.87 -26.43 -0.62
CA GLY A 361 -1.01 -25.87 -1.97
C GLY A 361 -2.11 -24.79 -2.08
N VAL A 362 -3.31 -25.08 -1.57
CA VAL A 362 -4.48 -24.21 -1.80
C VAL A 362 -4.30 -22.79 -1.25
N PRO A 363 -3.78 -22.58 -0.02
CA PRO A 363 -3.54 -21.23 0.50
C PRO A 363 -2.64 -20.36 -0.36
N PHE A 364 -1.57 -20.90 -0.94
CA PHE A 364 -0.65 -20.12 -1.77
C PHE A 364 -1.19 -19.88 -3.18
N VAL A 365 -1.95 -20.83 -3.74
CA VAL A 365 -2.71 -20.60 -4.98
C VAL A 365 -3.72 -19.47 -4.79
N PHE A 366 -4.46 -19.49 -3.68
CA PHE A 366 -5.39 -18.43 -3.29
C PHE A 366 -4.68 -17.07 -3.22
N ILE A 367 -3.55 -16.97 -2.50
CA ILE A 367 -2.76 -15.73 -2.41
C ILE A 367 -2.35 -15.25 -3.81
N GLY A 368 -1.85 -16.14 -4.67
CA GLY A 368 -1.45 -15.81 -6.03
C GLY A 368 -2.60 -15.21 -6.87
N ILE A 369 -3.77 -15.85 -6.85
CA ILE A 369 -4.96 -15.38 -7.57
C ILE A 369 -5.40 -14.01 -7.03
N TRP A 370 -5.45 -13.84 -5.71
CA TRP A 370 -5.90 -12.58 -5.10
C TRP A 370 -4.93 -11.42 -5.38
N VAL A 371 -3.61 -11.68 -5.38
CA VAL A 371 -2.63 -10.67 -5.80
C VAL A 371 -2.86 -10.23 -7.25
N VAL A 372 -3.09 -11.18 -8.17
CA VAL A 372 -3.35 -10.90 -9.60
C VAL A 372 -4.61 -10.05 -9.79
N ILE A 373 -5.63 -10.23 -8.96
CA ILE A 373 -6.86 -9.43 -8.98
C ILE A 373 -6.64 -8.04 -8.34
N THR A 374 -5.99 -7.99 -7.18
CA THR A 374 -5.81 -6.74 -6.42
C THR A 374 -4.94 -5.72 -7.14
N ILE A 375 -3.84 -6.13 -7.79
CA ILE A 375 -2.92 -5.20 -8.47
C ILE A 375 -3.62 -4.31 -9.52
N PRO A 376 -4.32 -4.85 -10.53
CA PRO A 376 -5.00 -4.04 -11.54
C PRO A 376 -6.16 -3.24 -10.94
N TRP A 377 -6.86 -3.78 -9.93
CA TRP A 377 -7.93 -3.08 -9.23
C TRP A 377 -7.40 -1.83 -8.53
N VAL A 378 -6.42 -1.94 -7.64
CA VAL A 378 -5.85 -0.80 -6.91
C VAL A 378 -5.29 0.24 -7.88
N ARG A 379 -4.64 -0.18 -8.97
CA ARG A 379 -4.16 0.75 -10.01
C ARG A 379 -5.30 1.53 -10.67
N ARG A 380 -6.41 0.86 -10.99
CA ARG A 380 -7.60 1.50 -11.57
C ARG A 380 -8.20 2.51 -10.59
N ASP A 381 -8.35 2.14 -9.31
CA ASP A 381 -8.95 3.00 -8.30
C ASP A 381 -8.07 4.19 -7.95
N MET A 382 -6.74 4.02 -7.86
CA MET A 382 -5.79 5.13 -7.67
C MET A 382 -5.78 6.08 -8.88
N HIS A 383 -5.92 5.55 -10.10
CA HIS A 383 -6.02 6.40 -11.29
C HIS A 383 -7.31 7.22 -11.28
N LYS A 384 -8.45 6.59 -11.00
CA LYS A 384 -9.73 7.28 -10.84
C LYS A 384 -9.68 8.35 -9.76
N GLU A 385 -9.10 8.03 -8.59
CA GLU A 385 -8.89 9.00 -7.51
C GLU A 385 -8.13 10.22 -8.02
N THR A 386 -7.03 10.00 -8.74
CA THR A 386 -6.19 11.08 -9.27
C THR A 386 -6.95 11.97 -10.24
N VAL A 387 -7.64 11.37 -11.22
CA VAL A 387 -8.44 12.10 -12.21
C VAL A 387 -9.50 12.95 -11.51
N THR A 388 -10.25 12.34 -10.59
CA THR A 388 -11.33 13.05 -9.90
C THR A 388 -10.84 14.13 -8.94
N TRP A 389 -9.65 13.94 -8.35
CA TRP A 389 -9.03 14.96 -7.51
C TRP A 389 -8.60 16.17 -8.34
N GLU A 390 -8.08 15.94 -9.54
CA GLU A 390 -7.71 16.98 -10.50
C GLU A 390 -8.96 17.75 -10.97
N GLU A 391 -10.06 17.05 -11.25
CA GLU A 391 -11.37 17.64 -11.59
C GLU A 391 -11.92 18.52 -10.45
N ASP A 392 -11.96 18.00 -9.21
CA ASP A 392 -12.47 18.71 -8.03
C ASP A 392 -11.61 19.95 -7.67
N CYS A 393 -10.32 19.94 -8.01
CA CYS A 393 -9.43 21.08 -7.80
C CYS A 393 -9.42 22.07 -8.97
N GLY A 394 -10.24 21.87 -10.01
CA GLY A 394 -10.27 22.73 -11.20
C GLY A 394 -9.02 22.68 -12.06
N ILE A 395 -8.20 21.62 -11.93
CA ILE A 395 -6.98 21.42 -12.71
C ILE A 395 -7.38 20.81 -14.06
N ALA A 396 -8.00 21.62 -14.92
CA ALA A 396 -8.36 21.22 -16.27
C ALA A 396 -7.10 20.73 -17.03
N PRO A 397 -7.20 19.65 -17.83
CA PRO A 397 -6.06 19.13 -18.60
C PRO A 397 -5.43 20.19 -19.53
N GLY A 398 -6.19 21.23 -19.92
CA GLY A 398 -5.73 22.34 -20.75
C GLY A 398 -4.83 23.37 -20.05
N THR A 399 -4.95 23.58 -18.74
CA THR A 399 -4.10 24.54 -18.00
C THR A 399 -2.66 24.03 -17.90
N ARG A 400 -2.48 22.70 -17.87
CA ARG A 400 -1.17 22.03 -17.87
C ARG A 400 -0.40 22.20 -19.18
N GLN A 401 -1.07 22.38 -20.32
CA GLN A 401 -0.39 22.71 -21.58
C GLN A 401 0.09 24.16 -21.58
N LYS A 402 -0.73 25.10 -21.07
CA LYS A 402 -0.35 26.51 -20.95
C LYS A 402 0.77 26.74 -19.94
N GLU A 403 0.72 26.14 -18.75
CA GLU A 403 1.81 26.24 -17.78
C GLU A 403 3.11 25.60 -18.28
N LYS A 404 3.02 24.47 -19.00
CA LYS A 404 4.20 23.84 -19.61
C LYS A 404 4.74 24.66 -20.79
N GLN A 405 3.90 25.29 -21.59
CA GLN A 405 4.34 26.21 -22.65
C GLN A 405 5.00 27.45 -22.06
N LEU A 406 4.44 28.03 -21.00
CA LEU A 406 5.02 29.18 -20.28
C LEU A 406 6.34 28.85 -19.56
N GLN A 407 6.55 27.60 -19.11
CA GLN A 407 7.79 27.15 -18.48
C GLN A 407 8.85 26.67 -19.48
N LEU A 408 8.47 26.35 -20.72
CA LEU A 408 9.37 25.94 -21.80
C LEU A 408 9.76 27.10 -22.72
N GLU A 409 9.02 28.22 -22.70
CA GLU A 409 9.51 29.46 -23.29
C GLU A 409 10.65 30.01 -22.42
N PRO A 410 11.85 30.24 -22.99
CA PRO A 410 12.87 31.01 -22.31
C PRO A 410 12.28 32.38 -22.03
N THR A 411 12.19 32.76 -20.77
CA THR A 411 11.80 34.12 -20.40
C THR A 411 12.80 35.05 -21.09
N ASP A 412 12.34 36.08 -21.82
CA ASP A 412 13.19 36.98 -22.59
C ASP A 412 14.32 37.63 -21.75
N SER A 413 14.23 37.55 -20.42
CA SER A 413 15.29 37.93 -19.47
C SER A 413 16.52 37.00 -19.42
N GLU A 414 16.46 35.77 -19.93
CA GLU A 414 17.63 34.86 -20.05
C GLU A 414 18.33 34.99 -21.41
N ARG A 415 17.75 35.72 -22.38
CA ARG A 415 18.29 35.89 -23.72
C ARG A 415 19.22 37.11 -23.87
N GLU A 416 19.26 37.99 -22.86
CA GLU A 416 20.06 39.21 -22.82
C GLU A 416 21.09 39.18 -21.66
N THR A 417 21.99 38.19 -21.66
CA THR A 417 23.27 38.34 -20.93
C THR A 417 24.40 38.33 -21.94
N PRO A 418 25.01 39.50 -22.25
CA PRO A 418 26.19 39.57 -23.09
C PRO A 418 27.30 38.74 -22.45
N LYS A 419 27.80 37.74 -23.18
CA LYS A 419 29.03 37.03 -22.82
C LYS A 419 30.16 38.05 -22.69
N GLU A 420 30.62 38.24 -21.46
CA GLU A 420 31.82 39.00 -21.15
C GLU A 420 33.02 38.39 -21.91
N PRO A 421 33.81 39.19 -22.64
CA PRO A 421 34.91 38.67 -23.44
C PRO A 421 36.04 38.19 -22.51
N VAL A 422 36.40 36.93 -22.66
CA VAL A 422 37.56 36.30 -22.02
C VAL A 422 38.83 37.06 -22.44
N PRO A 423 39.70 37.50 -21.50
CA PRO A 423 40.96 38.14 -21.85
C PRO A 423 41.88 37.11 -22.53
N GLN A 424 42.35 37.46 -23.72
CA GLN A 424 43.39 36.70 -24.42
C GLN A 424 44.73 36.82 -23.66
N PRO A 425 45.55 35.77 -23.64
CA PRO A 425 46.91 35.86 -23.12
C PRO A 425 47.77 36.68 -24.10
N GLU A 426 48.51 37.66 -23.58
CA GLU A 426 49.53 38.40 -24.31
C GLU A 426 50.71 37.48 -24.73
N PRO A 427 51.45 37.86 -25.79
CA PRO A 427 52.30 36.97 -26.60
C PRO A 427 53.46 36.28 -25.89
#